data_AF-A0A9E2DES5-F1
#
_entry.id   AF-A0A9E2DES5-F1
#
_cell.length_a   1.000
_cell.length_b   1.000
_cell.length_c   1.000
_cell.angle_alpha   90.00
_cell.angle_beta   90.00
_cell.angle_gamma   90.00
#
_symmetry.space_group_name_H-M   'P 1'
#
loop_
_entity.id
_entity.type
_entity.pdbx_description
1 polymer ?
#
loop_
_entity_poly.entity_id
_entity_poly.type
_entity_poly.pdbx_seq_one_letter_code
_entity_poly.pdbx_strand_id
1 'polypeptide(L)' 'NLTGWPSVVIPCGLDEAGLPIGLQLIAAPFREDQCLALAEFIQSELDFFPVPLVNSMNSGLESAPKNT' A
#
# COMPACT_ATOMS: atom_id res chain seq x y z
N ASN A 1 9.00 18.56 -1.83
CA ASN A 1 10.22 18.44 -1.00
C ASN A 1 10.97 19.77 -1.07
N LEU A 2 10.83 20.60 -0.04
CA LEU A 2 11.51 21.91 0.05
C LEU A 2 12.50 21.95 1.23
N THR A 3 12.26 21.12 2.24
CA THR A 3 12.97 21.16 3.52
C THR A 3 14.04 20.08 3.67
N GLY A 4 14.07 19.08 2.78
CA GLY A 4 15.02 17.95 2.86
C GLY A 4 14.75 17.00 4.03
N TRP A 5 13.55 17.02 4.61
CA TRP A 5 13.23 16.20 5.77
C TRP A 5 12.98 14.74 5.38
N PRO A 6 13.36 13.78 6.25
CA PRO A 6 13.04 12.38 6.04
C PRO A 6 11.52 12.18 5.94
N SER A 7 11.09 11.42 4.93
CA SER A 7 9.69 11.07 4.75
C SER A 7 9.56 9.69 4.12
N VAL A 8 8.55 8.95 4.55
CA VAL A 8 8.19 7.62 4.03
C VAL A 8 6.68 7.56 3.83
N VAL A 9 6.24 6.80 2.83
CA VAL A 9 4.82 6.54 2.56
C VAL A 9 4.58 5.04 2.70
N ILE A 10 3.56 4.66 3.46
CA ILE A 10 3.12 3.27 3.62
C ILE A 10 1.67 3.11 3.15
N PRO A 11 1.26 1.94 2.62
CA PRO A 11 -0.13 1.67 2.33
C PRO A 11 -0.94 1.55 3.63
N CYS A 12 -2.16 2.09 3.66
CA CYS A 12 -3.00 2.04 4.86
C CYS A 12 -4.46 1.62 4.64
N GLY A 13 -4.83 1.26 3.41
CA GLY A 13 -6.14 0.74 3.08
C GLY A 13 -6.48 0.93 1.61
N LEU A 14 -7.74 0.64 1.28
CA LEU A 14 -8.36 0.95 0.00
C LEU A 14 -9.51 1.94 0.22
N ASP A 15 -9.80 2.76 -0.78
CA ASP A 15 -11.05 3.52 -0.83
C ASP A 15 -12.23 2.65 -1.29
N GLU A 16 -13.43 3.25 -1.37
CA GLU A 16 -14.65 2.56 -1.81
C GLU A 16 -14.56 2.04 -3.26
N ALA A 17 -13.67 2.60 -4.08
CA ALA A 17 -13.41 2.18 -5.45
C ALA A 17 -12.29 1.12 -5.55
N GLY A 18 -11.70 0.70 -4.43
CA GLY A 18 -10.61 -0.27 -4.39
C GLY A 18 -9.24 0.33 -4.73
N LEU A 19 -9.08 1.65 -4.69
CA LEU A 19 -7.81 2.33 -4.93
C LEU A 19 -6.97 2.43 -3.64
N PRO A 20 -5.64 2.22 -3.72
CA PRO A 20 -4.77 2.24 -2.54
C PRO A 20 -4.65 3.65 -1.93
N ILE A 21 -4.83 3.72 -0.62
CA ILE A 21 -4.59 4.92 0.19
C ILE A 21 -3.19 4.82 0.81
N GLY A 22 -2.41 5.89 0.67
CA GLY A 22 -1.07 6.01 1.24
C GLY A 22 -1.05 6.97 2.44
N LEU A 23 -0.39 6.55 3.52
CA LEU A 23 -0.09 7.38 4.69
C LEU A 23 1.34 7.92 4.60
N GLN A 24 1.49 9.24 4.55
CA GLN A 24 2.79 9.89 4.54
C GLN A 24 3.24 10.29 5.95
N LEU A 25 4.40 9.79 6.34
CA LEU A 25 5.08 10.13 7.58
C LEU A 25 6.25 11.06 7.26
N ILE A 26 6.46 12.06 8.10
CA ILE A 26 7.57 13.02 7.99
C ILE A 26 8.22 13.14 9.37
N ALA A 27 9.52 12.95 9.45
CA ALA A 27 10.28 13.08 10.68
C ALA A 27 11.07 14.40 10.72
N ALA A 28 11.63 14.71 11.88
CA ALA A 28 12.59 15.80 12.03
C ALA A 28 13.86 15.54 11.19
N PRO A 29 14.65 16.59 10.85
CA PRO A 29 15.92 16.42 10.14
C PRO A 29 16.83 15.36 10.77
N PHE A 30 17.46 14.52 9.93
CA PHE A 30 18.40 13.46 10.31
C PHE A 30 17.81 12.36 11.21
N ARG A 31 16.48 12.17 11.20
CA ARG A 31 15.76 11.13 11.94
C ARG A 31 15.09 10.10 11.03
N GLU A 32 15.84 9.58 10.07
CA GLU A 32 15.43 8.45 9.24
C GLU A 32 15.07 7.23 10.09
N ASP A 33 15.80 7.04 11.21
CA ASP A 33 15.56 5.99 12.21
C ASP A 33 14.13 6.03 12.76
N GLN A 34 13.66 7.20 13.18
CA GLN A 34 12.31 7.36 13.70
C GLN A 34 11.27 7.25 12.60
N CYS A 35 11.56 7.80 11.42
CA CYS A 35 10.66 7.76 10.28
C CYS A 35 10.35 6.30 9.88
N LEU A 36 11.38 5.46 9.80
CA LEU A 36 11.24 4.04 9.46
C LEU A 36 10.65 3.22 10.60
N ALA A 37 11.07 3.45 11.86
CA ALA A 37 10.53 2.71 13.00
C ALA A 37 9.02 2.95 13.18
N LEU A 38 8.55 4.19 12.98
CA LEU A 38 7.13 4.51 13.02
C LEU A 38 6.36 3.87 11.84
N ALA A 39 6.98 3.87 10.66
CA ALA A 39 6.38 3.23 9.48
C ALA A 39 6.21 1.73 9.67
N GLU A 40 7.23 1.05 10.21
CA GLU A 40 7.19 -0.38 10.54
C GLU A 40 6.11 -0.67 11.58
N PHE A 41 6.07 0.09 12.68
CA PHE A 41 5.06 -0.06 13.72
C PHE A 41 3.63 0.10 13.18
N ILE A 42 3.37 1.16 12.43
CA ILE A 42 2.03 1.39 11.87
C ILE A 42 1.69 0.28 10.85
N GLN A 43 2.64 -0.15 10.02
CA GLN A 43 2.40 -1.21 9.04
C GLN A 43 2.10 -2.56 9.71
N SER A 44 2.76 -2.89 10.82
CA SER A 44 2.45 -4.11 11.58
C SER A 44 1.07 -4.08 12.25
N GLU A 45 0.62 -2.92 12.70
CA GLU A 45 -0.72 -2.77 13.28
C GLU A 45 -1.83 -2.80 12.22
N LEU A 46 -1.54 -2.33 11.00
CA LEU A 46 -2.50 -2.34 9.90
C LEU A 46 -2.65 -3.71 9.23
N ASP A 47 -1.60 -4.53 9.25
CA ASP A 47 -1.51 -5.82 8.54
C ASP A 47 -2.00 -5.75 7.07
N PHE A 48 -1.66 -4.63 6.41
CA PHE A 48 -2.20 -4.29 5.09
C PHE A 48 -1.10 -4.23 4.03
N PHE A 49 -1.07 -5.26 3.19
CA PHE A 49 -0.09 -5.41 2.10
C PHE A 49 -0.82 -5.59 0.76
N PRO A 50 -1.19 -4.49 0.09
CA PRO A 50 -1.98 -4.57 -1.13
C PRO A 50 -1.15 -5.15 -2.27
N VAL A 51 -1.61 -6.25 -2.84
CA VAL A 51 -1.13 -6.73 -4.14
C VAL A 51 -1.82 -5.89 -5.21
N PRO A 52 -1.09 -5.18 -6.09
CA PRO A 52 -1.72 -4.40 -7.14
C PRO A 52 -2.52 -5.35 -8.05
N LEU A 53 -3.76 -4.97 -8.34
CA LEU A 53 -4.52 -5.62 -9.40
C LEU A 53 -3.84 -5.28 -10.74
N VAL A 54 -2.97 -6.18 -11.20
CA VAL A 54 -2.48 -6.13 -12.58
C VAL A 54 -3.63 -6.57 -13.46
N ASN A 55 -4.08 -5.71 -14.38
CA ASN A 55 -5.12 -6.05 -15.36
C ASN A 55 -4.78 -7.40 -16.02
N SER A 56 -5.45 -8.48 -15.60
CA SER A 56 -5.58 -9.67 -16.42
C SER A 56 -6.46 -9.27 -17.60
N MET A 57 -5.83 -8.87 -18.71
CA MET A 57 -6.46 -8.88 -20.03
C MET A 57 -6.72 -10.33 -20.46
N ASN A 58 -7.65 -11.00 -19.76
CA ASN A 58 -8.43 -12.16 -20.19
C ASN A 58 -9.14 -12.78 -18.97
N SER A 59 -10.35 -12.33 -18.67
CA SER A 59 -11.36 -13.17 -18.01
C SER A 59 -12.57 -13.30 -18.94
N GLY A 60 -12.33 -13.90 -20.10
CA GLY A 60 -13.36 -14.24 -21.11
C GLY A 60 -13.21 -15.66 -21.65
N LEU A 61 -12.29 -16.47 -21.12
CA LEU A 61 -12.13 -17.89 -21.46
C LEU A 61 -12.21 -18.74 -20.20
N GLU A 62 -13.30 -18.61 -19.46
CA GLU A 62 -13.76 -19.68 -18.57
C GLU A 62 -15.29 -19.68 -18.51
N SER A 63 -15.93 -19.86 -19.68
CA SER A 63 -17.35 -20.21 -19.77
C SER A 63 -17.54 -21.55 -20.49
N ALA A 64 -17.69 -22.57 -19.64
CA ALA A 64 -18.40 -23.85 -19.83
C ALA A 64 -17.70 -25.01 -20.59
N PRO A 65 -18.08 -26.30 -20.35
CA PRO A 65 -18.77 -26.91 -19.20
C PRO A 65 -18.08 -28.21 -18.69
N LYS A 66 -18.41 -28.68 -17.47
CA LYS A 66 -18.48 -30.12 -17.11
C LYS A 66 -19.11 -30.34 -15.72
N ASN A 67 -20.21 -31.09 -15.74
CA ASN A 67 -20.77 -31.97 -14.70
C ASN A 67 -21.85 -31.40 -13.76
N THR A 68 -23.12 -31.50 -14.15
CA THR A 68 -24.07 -32.59 -13.77
C THR A 68 -25.42 -32.34 -14.46
#